data_AF-A0A933M783-F1
#
_entry.id   AF-A0A933M783-F1
#
_cell.length_a   1.000
_cell.length_b   1.000
_cell.length_c   1.000
_cell.angle_alpha   90.00
_cell.angle_beta   90.00
_cell.angle_gamma   90.00
#
_symmetry.space_group_name_H-M   'P 1'
#
loop_
_entity.id
_entity.type
_entity.pdbx_description
1 polymer ?
#
loop_
_entity_poly.entity_id
_entity_poly.type
_entity_poly.pdbx_seq_one_letter_code
_entity_poly.pdbx_strand_id
1 'polypeptide(L)' 'MNCWHCDRPAHGVCRFCGRAACKDHFRTMPFILEIYTGKDGEYKAVVVDDTLYCGVCKPHENPVTLQDLK' A
#
# COMPACT_ATOMS: atom_id res chain seq x y z
N MET A 1 -2.65 -18.78 -3.52
CA MET A 1 -2.04 -17.80 -4.44
C MET A 1 -0.53 -17.82 -4.27
N ASN A 2 0.23 -17.57 -5.34
CA ASN A 2 1.69 -17.69 -5.33
C ASN A 2 2.38 -16.32 -5.25
N CYS A 3 3.57 -16.28 -4.66
CA CYS A 3 4.39 -15.08 -4.53
C CYS A 3 4.81 -14.58 -5.91
N TRP A 4 4.53 -13.29 -6.16
CA TRP A 4 4.88 -12.60 -7.41
C TRP A 4 6.36 -12.70 -7.83
N HIS A 5 7.26 -12.89 -6.87
CA HIS A 5 8.71 -12.87 -7.11
C HIS A 5 9.33 -14.24 -7.39
N CYS A 6 8.72 -15.32 -6.90
CA CYS A 6 9.38 -16.63 -6.86
C CYS A 6 8.44 -17.84 -6.99
N ASP A 7 7.16 -17.61 -7.24
CA ASP A 7 6.09 -18.62 -7.37
C ASP A 7 5.85 -19.55 -6.16
N ARG A 8 6.63 -19.42 -5.08
CA ARG A 8 6.37 -20.11 -3.81
C ARG A 8 5.04 -19.65 -3.18
N PRO A 9 4.43 -20.45 -2.29
CA PRO A 9 3.22 -20.05 -1.59
C PRO A 9 3.34 -18.67 -0.92
N ALA A 10 2.40 -17.78 -1.25
CA ALA A 10 2.35 -16.46 -0.63
C ALA A 10 1.84 -16.53 0.80
N HIS A 11 2.28 -15.57 1.61
CA HIS A 11 1.86 -15.43 3.00
C HIS A 11 0.92 -14.24 3.23
N GLY A 12 0.81 -13.36 2.23
CA GLY A 12 -0.13 -12.24 2.27
C GLY A 12 -0.19 -11.48 0.95
N VAL A 13 -0.99 -10.42 0.94
CA VAL A 13 -1.30 -9.61 -0.22
C VAL A 13 -0.91 -8.16 0.01
N CYS A 14 -0.25 -7.56 -0.98
CA CYS A 14 0.19 -6.18 -0.93
C CYS A 14 -1.01 -5.23 -0.84
N ARG A 15 -1.05 -4.39 0.19
CA ARG A 15 -2.16 -3.46 0.42
C ARG A 15 -2.39 -2.47 -0.71
N PHE A 16 -1.32 -2.15 -1.46
CA PHE A 16 -1.29 -1.08 -2.46
C PHE A 16 -1.63 -1.55 -3.87
N CYS A 17 -1.27 -2.78 -4.25
CA CYS A 17 -1.45 -3.27 -5.62
C CYS A 17 -2.06 -4.68 -5.74
N GLY A 18 -2.34 -5.36 -4.63
CA GLY A 18 -2.99 -6.69 -4.65
C GLY A 18 -2.10 -7.87 -5.03
N ARG A 19 -0.80 -7.67 -5.31
CA ARG A 19 0.14 -8.79 -5.56
C ARG A 19 0.36 -9.61 -4.30
N ALA A 20 0.45 -10.93 -4.44
CA ALA A 20 0.84 -11.80 -3.34
C ALA A 20 2.36 -11.84 -3.12
N ALA A 21 2.80 -11.93 -1.86
CA ALA A 21 4.22 -12.07 -1.52
C ALA A 21 4.45 -13.10 -0.40
N CYS A 22 5.59 -13.81 -0.45
CA CYS A 22 6.06 -14.65 0.64
C CYS A 22 6.87 -13.82 1.65
N LYS A 23 7.18 -14.41 2.81
CA LYS A 23 7.92 -13.75 3.90
C LYS A 23 9.27 -13.14 3.48
N ASP A 24 9.96 -13.81 2.55
CA ASP A 24 11.27 -13.35 2.08
C ASP A 24 11.20 -12.13 1.15
N HIS A 25 10.03 -11.88 0.55
CA HIS A 25 9.87 -10.86 -0.51
C HIS A 25 8.90 -9.74 -0.16
N PHE A 26 8.09 -9.87 0.90
CA PHE A 26 7.35 -8.71 1.38
C PHE A 26 8.28 -7.77 2.15
N ARG A 27 7.94 -6.49 2.11
CA ARG A 27 8.45 -5.44 2.97
C ARG A 27 7.28 -4.83 3.72
N THR A 28 7.56 -3.90 4.61
CA THR A 28 6.52 -3.08 5.25
C THR A 28 6.57 -1.66 4.72
N MET A 29 5.41 -1.00 4.71
CA MET A 29 5.26 0.41 4.38
C MET A 29 4.02 0.97 5.10
N PRO A 30 4.06 2.21 5.60
CA PRO A 30 2.91 2.79 6.27
C PRO A 30 1.73 2.97 5.31
N PHE A 31 0.53 2.76 5.84
CA PHE A 31 -0.73 2.98 5.13
C PHE A 31 -1.65 3.85 5.98
N ILE A 32 -2.09 4.98 5.42
CA ILE A 32 -3.09 5.84 6.06
C ILE A 32 -4.46 5.16 5.92
N LEU A 33 -5.04 4.76 7.05
CA LEU A 33 -6.37 4.13 7.08
C LEU A 33 -7.47 5.18 6.99
N GLU A 34 -7.33 6.27 7.74
CA GLU A 34 -8.33 7.33 7.83
C GLU A 34 -7.65 8.67 8.19
N ILE A 35 -8.22 9.77 7.70
CA ILE A 35 -7.79 11.14 7.98
C ILE A 35 -8.93 11.88 8.67
N TYR A 36 -8.60 12.66 9.70
CA TYR A 36 -9.51 13.48 10.48
C TYR A 36 -9.03 14.92 10.49
N THR A 37 -9.97 15.85 10.68
CA THR A 37 -9.65 17.25 11.01
C THR A 37 -9.85 17.46 12.50
N GLY A 38 -8.81 17.92 13.18
CA GLY A 38 -8.84 18.26 14.59
C GLY A 38 -9.52 19.61 14.86
N LYS A 39 -9.59 19.98 16.14
CA LYS A 39 -10.36 21.15 16.61
C LYS A 39 -9.75 22.47 16.16
N ASP A 40 -8.45 22.50 15.93
CA ASP A 40 -7.68 23.69 15.54
C ASP A 40 -7.39 23.70 14.03
N GLY A 41 -8.09 22.84 13.26
CA GLY A 41 -7.90 22.68 11.82
C GLY A 41 -6.70 21.81 11.45
N GLU A 42 -6.05 21.15 12.41
CA GLU A 42 -4.93 20.26 12.16
C GLU A 42 -5.38 18.93 11.53
N TYR A 43 -4.65 18.43 10.53
CA TYR A 43 -4.92 17.09 9.99
C TYR A 43 -4.29 16.01 10.87
N LYS A 44 -5.10 15.01 11.25
CA LYS A 44 -4.67 13.82 11.99
C LYS A 44 -4.97 12.58 11.16
N ALA A 45 -4.20 11.52 11.33
CA ALA A 45 -4.42 10.28 10.61
C ALA A 45 -4.25 9.07 11.53
N VAL A 46 -5.06 8.04 11.29
CA VAL A 46 -4.80 6.69 11.80
C VAL A 46 -3.95 5.98 10.76
N VAL A 47 -2.74 5.58 11.16
CA VAL A 47 -1.75 4.96 10.28
C VAL A 47 -1.50 3.53 10.74
N VAL A 48 -1.42 2.61 9.78
CA VAL A 48 -0.91 1.25 10.00
C VAL A 48 0.54 1.23 9.51
N ASP A 49 1.48 1.30 10.45
CA ASP A 49 2.91 1.48 10.14
C ASP A 49 3.49 0.33 9.31
N ASP A 50 3.15 -0.91 9.66
CA ASP A 50 3.76 -2.10 9.08
C ASP A 50 2.84 -2.86 8.11
N THR A 51 2.29 -2.15 7.13
CA THR A 51 1.42 -2.78 6.14
C THR A 51 2.23 -3.57 5.11
N LEU A 52 1.73 -4.74 4.70
CA LEU A 52 2.40 -5.60 3.70
C LEU A 52 2.54 -4.87 2.36
N TYR A 53 3.79 -4.68 1.95
CA TYR A 53 4.21 -4.08 0.69
C TYR A 53 4.99 -5.11 -0.13
N CYS A 54 4.67 -5.28 -1.42
CA CYS A 54 5.37 -6.26 -2.27
C CYS A 54 6.80 -5.88 -2.66
N GLY A 55 7.28 -4.70 -2.26
CA GLY A 55 8.65 -4.23 -2.54
C GLY A 55 8.89 -3.72 -3.97
N VAL A 56 7.93 -3.87 -4.89
CA VAL A 56 8.10 -3.50 -6.31
C VAL A 56 7.03 -2.56 -6.86
N CYS A 57 5.84 -2.47 -6.25
CA CYS A 57 4.87 -1.47 -6.69
C CYS A 57 5.28 -0.08 -6.21
N LYS A 58 5.14 0.93 -7.07
CA LYS A 58 5.52 2.31 -6.74
C LYS A 58 4.26 3.17 -6.75
N PRO A 59 3.56 3.35 -5.60
CA PRO A 59 2.51 4.35 -5.51
C PRO A 59 3.08 5.70 -5.95
N HIS A 60 2.33 6.43 -6.77
CA HIS A 60 2.75 7.78 -7.17
C HIS A 60 2.68 8.72 -5.97
N GLU A 61 3.69 9.59 -5.83
CA GLU A 61 3.73 10.61 -4.78
C GLU A 61 2.67 11.70 -5.00
N ASN A 62 2.33 11.97 -6.25
CA ASN A 62 1.37 12.99 -6.64
C ASN A 62 0.18 12.36 -7.40
N PRO A 63 -1.03 12.93 -7.27
CA PRO A 63 -2.16 12.56 -8.11
C PRO A 63 -1.82 12.65 -9.61
N VAL A 64 -2.32 11.72 -10.40
CA VAL A 64 -2.17 11.73 -11.86
C VAL A 64 -3.41 12.34 -12.52
N THR A 65 -3.20 13.18 -13.53
CA THR A 65 -4.30 13.67 -14.36
C THR A 65 -4.79 12.54 -15.26
N LEU A 66 -6.06 12.18 -15.10
CA LEU A 66 -6.68 11.16 -15.94
C LEU A 66 -7.07 11.80 -17.27
N GLN A 67 -6.38 11.40 -18.33
CA GLN A 67 -6.68 11.78 -19.69
C GLN A 67 -7.75 10.81 -20.22
N ASP A 68 -8.71 11.32 -20.99
CA ASP A 68 -9.80 10.54 -21.63
C ASP A 68 -10.89 9.94 -20.71
N LEU A 69 -11.02 10.42 -19.48
CA LEU A 69 -12.27 10.26 -18.72
C LEU A 69 -13.27 11.32 -19.18
N LYS A 70 -14.23 10.92 -20.02
CA LYS A 70 -15.41 11.71 -20.38
C LYS A 70 -16.61 11.27 -19.54
#